data_AF-A0A9W8GXN3-F1
#
_entry.id   AF-A0A9W8GXN3-F1
#
_cell.length_a   1.000
_cell.length_b   1.000
_cell.length_c   1.000
_cell.angle_alpha   90.00
_cell.angle_beta   90.00
_cell.angle_gamma   90.00
#
_symmetry.space_group_name_H-M   'P 1'
#
loop_
_entity.id
_entity.type
_entity.pdbx_description
1 polymer ?
#
loop_
_entity_poly.entity_id
_entity_poly.type
_entity_poly.pdbx_seq_one_letter_code
_entity_poly.pdbx_strand_id
1 'polypeptide(L)'
;MVWGLFNTFTEHGFIEKAHGWSHKDLQHTSLGVIWFCGGLLSTYMLRKSEPMDRSMFPSIILIFTGCAMGSHEQDTAFSTQVHFVFGLSLVLAGLTRCMEIMLITTSLIKPGSKEPNPFQYIPVFFLCHSGMAFMASNRENVAAMASIGIDIGTFSLGYLSITFLLFFYAYFLMQLFAELGKSNSKNMSLPTADDGTVYHSVGQGVDEQHVTNVDMAETVHSRTHVIFDADDEEYVGDDDDGYENNGFARHTAGIRGRNTGYNVSPRASAEIEMSPIRG
;
A
#
# COMPACT_ATOMS: atom_id res chain seq x y z
N MET A 1 -12.33 1.49 -4.12
CA MET A 1 -13.00 0.55 -5.04
C MET A 1 -14.37 0.11 -4.52
N VAL A 2 -14.45 -0.66 -3.41
CA VAL A 2 -15.73 -1.22 -2.93
C VAL A 2 -16.79 -0.16 -2.61
N TRP A 3 -16.41 0.88 -1.88
CA TRP A 3 -17.29 2.03 -1.62
C TRP A 3 -17.81 2.68 -2.92
N GLY A 4 -16.91 2.89 -3.89
CA GLY A 4 -17.28 3.45 -5.19
C GLY A 4 -18.19 2.54 -6.01
N LEU A 5 -18.00 1.21 -5.93
CA LEU A 5 -18.87 0.23 -6.58
C LEU A 5 -20.30 0.38 -6.07
N PHE A 6 -20.50 0.36 -4.75
CA PHE A 6 -21.83 0.53 -4.17
C PHE A 6 -22.44 1.87 -4.58
N ASN A 7 -21.75 2.98 -4.34
CA ASN A 7 -22.28 4.30 -4.66
C ASN A 7 -22.60 4.49 -6.16
N THR A 8 -21.81 3.90 -7.05
CA THR A 8 -22.10 3.94 -8.50
C THR A 8 -23.45 3.31 -8.83
N PHE A 9 -23.81 2.21 -8.18
CA PHE A 9 -24.98 1.41 -8.54
C PHE A 9 -26.18 1.57 -7.59
N THR A 10 -25.99 2.20 -6.43
CA THR A 10 -27.05 2.36 -5.42
C THR A 10 -27.48 3.80 -5.17
N GLU A 11 -26.69 4.82 -5.56
CA GLU A 11 -26.91 6.21 -5.12
C GLU A 11 -28.00 6.99 -5.87
N HIS A 12 -28.78 6.34 -6.74
CA HIS A 12 -30.04 6.90 -7.25
C HIS A 12 -31.02 5.78 -7.52
N GLY A 13 -31.73 5.33 -6.47
CA GLY A 13 -32.94 4.51 -6.56
C GLY A 13 -33.04 3.57 -7.77
N PHE A 14 -31.97 2.86 -8.16
CA PHE A 14 -31.95 2.15 -9.44
C PHE A 14 -33.04 1.05 -9.49
N ILE A 15 -33.51 0.66 -8.31
CA ILE A 15 -34.54 -0.35 -8.04
C ILE A 15 -35.95 0.28 -7.88
N GLU A 16 -36.06 1.54 -7.43
CA GLU A 16 -37.35 2.23 -7.22
C GLU A 16 -37.45 3.43 -8.16
N LYS A 17 -38.45 3.46 -9.05
CA LYS A 17 -38.72 4.51 -10.06
C LYS A 17 -38.36 5.92 -9.55
N ALA A 18 -37.12 6.33 -9.76
CA ALA A 18 -36.61 7.57 -9.25
C ALA A 18 -37.09 8.71 -10.16
N HIS A 19 -37.68 9.72 -9.53
CA HIS A 19 -37.91 11.03 -10.12
C HIS A 19 -36.55 11.65 -10.49
N GLY A 20 -36.51 12.43 -11.56
CA GLY A 20 -35.26 12.78 -12.28
C GLY A 20 -34.07 13.24 -11.41
N TRP A 21 -32.87 13.06 -11.96
CA TRP A 21 -31.59 13.33 -11.31
C TRP A 21 -31.47 14.74 -10.72
N SER A 22 -31.15 14.84 -9.43
CA SER A 22 -30.75 16.11 -8.81
C SER A 22 -29.26 16.38 -9.01
N HIS A 23 -28.85 17.65 -8.82
CA HIS A 23 -27.44 18.03 -8.86
C HIS A 23 -26.60 17.25 -7.84
N LYS A 24 -27.15 17.02 -6.64
CA LYS A 24 -26.52 16.27 -5.57
C LYS A 24 -26.32 14.79 -5.94
N ASP A 25 -27.32 14.17 -6.58
CA ASP A 25 -27.24 12.78 -7.02
C ASP A 25 -26.14 12.58 -8.07
N LEU A 26 -26.02 13.52 -9.02
CA LEU A 26 -24.97 13.50 -10.03
C LEU A 26 -23.58 13.66 -9.43
N GLN A 27 -23.41 14.56 -8.45
CA GLN A 27 -22.14 14.76 -7.75
C GLN A 27 -21.71 13.52 -6.96
N HIS A 28 -22.62 12.93 -6.18
CA HIS A 28 -22.26 11.75 -5.39
C HIS A 28 -22.03 10.51 -6.28
N THR A 29 -22.86 10.30 -7.29
CA THR A 29 -22.71 9.16 -8.21
C THR A 29 -21.41 9.27 -9.00
N SER A 30 -21.05 10.46 -9.50
CA SER A 30 -19.78 10.67 -10.20
C SER A 30 -18.56 10.45 -9.29
N LEU A 31 -18.67 10.78 -7.99
CA LEU A 31 -17.67 10.43 -7.00
C LEU A 31 -17.58 8.89 -6.80
N GLY A 32 -18.70 8.18 -6.77
CA GLY A 32 -18.72 6.72 -6.78
C GLY A 32 -17.97 6.13 -7.99
N VAL A 33 -18.26 6.63 -9.18
CA VAL A 33 -17.71 6.15 -10.46
C VAL A 33 -16.19 6.30 -10.51
N ILE A 34 -15.64 7.46 -10.12
CA ILE A 34 -14.17 7.65 -10.15
C ILE A 34 -13.45 6.73 -9.16
N TRP A 35 -14.02 6.51 -7.97
CA TRP A 35 -13.48 5.61 -6.95
C TRP A 35 -13.60 4.13 -7.32
N PHE A 36 -14.60 3.78 -8.11
CA PHE A 36 -14.76 2.45 -8.69
C PHE A 36 -13.75 2.22 -9.82
N CYS A 37 -13.82 3.02 -10.89
CA CYS A 37 -13.00 2.85 -12.10
C CYS A 37 -11.50 3.00 -11.81
N GLY A 38 -11.11 4.04 -11.07
CA GLY A 38 -9.71 4.25 -10.71
C GLY A 38 -9.18 3.19 -9.73
N GLY A 39 -10.03 2.71 -8.82
CA GLY A 39 -9.70 1.61 -7.92
C GLY A 39 -9.51 0.28 -8.65
N LEU A 40 -10.37 -0.01 -9.64
CA LEU A 40 -10.26 -1.19 -10.49
C LEU A 40 -8.97 -1.16 -11.33
N LEU A 41 -8.67 -0.02 -11.95
CA LEU A 41 -7.43 0.18 -12.71
C LEU A 41 -6.18 -0.07 -11.84
N SER A 42 -6.15 0.53 -10.64
CA SER A 42 -5.04 0.36 -9.69
C SER A 42 -4.85 -1.11 -9.29
N THR A 43 -5.94 -1.80 -8.95
CA THR A 43 -5.91 -3.21 -8.55
C THR A 43 -5.46 -4.11 -9.69
N TYR A 44 -5.93 -3.86 -10.91
CA TYR A 44 -5.55 -4.65 -12.08
C TYR A 44 -4.06 -4.50 -12.43
N MET A 45 -3.51 -3.29 -12.32
CA MET A 45 -2.08 -3.03 -12.54
C MET A 45 -1.19 -3.74 -11.52
N LEU A 46 -1.61 -3.79 -10.26
CA LEU A 46 -0.82 -4.39 -9.17
C LEU A 46 -0.93 -5.92 -9.07
N ARG A 47 -1.79 -6.56 -9.88
CA ARG A 47 -2.08 -8.01 -9.78
C ARG A 47 -0.86 -8.91 -9.98
N LYS A 48 0.11 -8.48 -10.79
CA LYS A 48 1.35 -9.21 -11.08
C LYS A 48 2.61 -8.51 -10.52
N SER A 49 2.39 -7.50 -9.69
CA SER A 49 3.46 -6.66 -9.15
C SER A 49 4.01 -7.25 -7.86
N GLU A 50 5.23 -6.85 -7.50
CA GLU A 50 5.87 -7.27 -6.26
C GLU A 50 5.14 -6.65 -5.04
N PRO A 51 5.20 -7.25 -3.84
CA PRO A 51 4.48 -6.75 -2.65
C PRO A 51 4.81 -5.30 -2.26
N MET A 52 5.96 -4.80 -2.69
CA MET A 52 6.44 -3.44 -2.44
C MET A 52 6.00 -2.43 -3.50
N ASP A 53 5.49 -2.89 -4.65
CA ASP A 53 5.04 -2.00 -5.73
C ASP A 53 3.77 -1.26 -5.32
N ARG A 54 3.77 0.05 -5.56
CA ARG A 54 2.66 0.94 -5.19
C ARG A 54 2.14 1.66 -6.43
N SER A 55 0.81 1.67 -6.59
CA SER A 55 0.14 2.40 -7.66
C SER A 55 -0.15 3.85 -7.25
N MET A 56 0.07 4.81 -8.15
CA MET A 56 -0.23 6.23 -7.92
C MET A 56 -1.71 6.59 -8.11
N PHE A 57 -2.50 5.74 -8.77
CA PHE A 57 -3.89 6.04 -9.10
C PHE A 57 -4.78 6.33 -7.88
N PRO A 58 -4.68 5.61 -6.74
CA PRO A 58 -5.43 5.97 -5.54
C PRO A 58 -5.16 7.40 -5.06
N SER A 59 -3.90 7.84 -5.10
CA SER A 59 -3.50 9.20 -4.73
C SER A 59 -4.08 10.25 -5.67
N ILE A 60 -4.11 9.95 -6.98
CA ILE A 60 -4.72 10.81 -7.99
C ILE A 60 -6.23 10.95 -7.74
N ILE A 61 -6.92 9.87 -7.38
CA ILE A 61 -8.34 9.91 -7.02
C ILE A 61 -8.57 10.83 -5.81
N LEU A 62 -7.70 10.78 -4.78
CA LEU A 62 -7.78 11.69 -3.64
C LEU A 62 -7.63 13.16 -4.06
N ILE A 63 -6.69 13.48 -4.96
CA ILE A 63 -6.48 14.84 -5.46
C ILE A 63 -7.73 15.35 -6.17
N PHE A 64 -8.27 14.61 -7.13
CA PHE A 64 -9.46 15.05 -7.87
C PHE A 64 -10.71 15.12 -6.98
N THR A 65 -10.85 14.18 -6.04
CA THR A 65 -11.91 14.26 -5.03
C THR A 65 -11.77 15.53 -4.20
N GLY A 66 -10.56 15.84 -3.74
CA GLY A 66 -10.30 17.04 -2.94
C GLY A 66 -10.61 18.33 -3.70
N CYS A 67 -10.23 18.41 -4.98
CA CYS A 67 -10.59 19.54 -5.84
C CYS A 67 -12.12 19.67 -6.01
N ALA A 68 -12.82 18.57 -6.28
CA ALA A 68 -14.27 18.59 -6.44
C ALA A 68 -14.98 19.05 -5.15
N MET A 69 -14.55 18.55 -3.99
CA MET A 69 -15.12 18.95 -2.71
C MET A 69 -14.77 20.40 -2.34
N GLY A 70 -13.58 20.87 -2.71
CA GLY A 70 -13.18 22.26 -2.46
C GLY A 70 -13.93 23.30 -3.32
N SER A 71 -14.50 22.88 -4.44
CA SER A 71 -15.38 23.70 -5.29
C SER A 71 -16.87 23.49 -5.01
N HIS A 72 -17.21 22.69 -4.00
CA HIS A 72 -18.60 22.39 -3.67
C HIS A 72 -19.22 23.52 -2.85
N GLU A 73 -20.18 24.24 -3.43
CA GLU A 73 -20.95 25.25 -2.71
C GLU A 73 -21.86 24.59 -1.65
N GLN A 74 -21.93 25.19 -0.47
CA GLN A 74 -22.74 24.73 0.65
C GLN A 74 -23.83 25.76 0.98
N ASP A 75 -24.80 25.35 1.82
CA ASP A 75 -25.93 26.18 2.25
C ASP A 75 -25.50 27.52 2.89
N THR A 76 -24.28 27.58 3.45
CA THR A 76 -23.72 28.80 4.06
C THR A 76 -22.29 29.04 3.58
N ALA A 77 -21.90 30.32 3.46
CA ALA A 77 -20.54 30.70 3.07
C ALA A 77 -19.47 30.12 4.01
N PHE A 78 -19.75 30.05 5.31
CA PHE A 78 -18.87 29.41 6.28
C PHE A 78 -18.72 27.92 6.00
N SER A 79 -19.82 27.20 5.73
CA SER A 79 -19.74 25.76 5.37
C SER A 79 -18.96 25.53 4.08
N THR A 80 -19.11 26.40 3.07
CA THR A 80 -18.33 26.34 1.82
C THR A 80 -16.84 26.47 2.10
N GLN A 81 -16.45 27.37 2.99
CA GLN A 81 -15.05 27.52 3.41
C GLN A 81 -14.53 26.32 4.20
N VAL A 82 -15.36 25.71 5.06
CA VAL A 82 -15.00 24.45 5.75
C VAL A 82 -14.79 23.32 4.74
N HIS A 83 -15.68 23.18 3.75
CA HIS A 83 -15.54 22.21 2.66
C HIS A 83 -14.28 22.45 1.82
N PHE A 84 -13.91 23.71 1.59
CA PHE A 84 -12.64 24.05 0.97
C PHE A 84 -11.44 23.54 1.77
N VAL A 85 -11.42 23.74 3.09
CA VAL A 85 -10.34 23.23 3.96
C VAL A 85 -10.28 21.70 3.96
N PHE A 86 -11.44 21.05 4.02
CA PHE A 86 -11.57 19.60 3.87
C PHE A 86 -10.99 19.09 2.52
N GLY A 87 -11.40 19.70 1.41
CA GLY A 87 -10.94 19.35 0.07
C GLY A 87 -9.45 19.59 -0.13
N LEU A 88 -8.94 20.74 0.33
CA LEU A 88 -7.51 21.06 0.31
C LEU A 88 -6.68 20.03 1.09
N SER A 89 -7.16 19.60 2.26
CA SER A 89 -6.51 18.55 3.05
C SER A 89 -6.43 17.22 2.30
N LEU A 90 -7.49 16.87 1.55
CA LEU A 90 -7.53 15.67 0.74
C LEU A 90 -6.57 15.74 -0.46
N VAL A 91 -6.45 16.93 -1.09
CA VAL A 91 -5.43 17.20 -2.11
C VAL A 91 -4.02 17.02 -1.54
N LEU A 92 -3.73 17.60 -0.37
CA LEU A 92 -2.43 17.46 0.29
C LEU A 92 -2.13 16.01 0.66
N ALA A 93 -3.12 15.23 1.12
CA ALA A 93 -2.98 13.80 1.35
C ALA A 93 -2.59 13.05 0.07
N GLY A 94 -3.27 13.33 -1.05
CA GLY A 94 -2.94 12.73 -2.34
C GLY A 94 -1.56 13.13 -2.88
N LEU A 95 -1.20 14.42 -2.80
CA LEU A 95 0.10 14.92 -3.26
C LEU A 95 1.26 14.32 -2.45
N THR A 96 1.16 14.34 -1.13
CA THR A 96 2.19 13.76 -0.26
C THR A 96 2.28 12.25 -0.43
N ARG A 97 1.16 11.55 -0.71
CA ARG A 97 1.18 10.12 -1.07
C ARG A 97 1.87 9.87 -2.41
N CYS A 98 1.65 10.71 -3.43
CA CYS A 98 2.39 10.62 -4.69
C CYS A 98 3.90 10.79 -4.47
N MET A 99 4.30 11.81 -3.69
CA MET A 99 5.70 12.04 -3.34
C MET A 99 6.29 10.84 -2.61
N GLU A 100 5.59 10.28 -1.63
CA GLU A 100 6.05 9.09 -0.89
C GLU A 100 6.28 7.90 -1.83
N ILE A 101 5.33 7.62 -2.73
CA ILE A 101 5.45 6.53 -3.72
C ILE A 101 6.69 6.77 -4.59
N MET A 102 6.91 8.00 -5.08
CA MET A 102 8.10 8.34 -5.86
C MET A 102 9.40 8.13 -5.07
N LEU A 103 9.44 8.53 -3.79
CA LEU A 103 10.61 8.36 -2.93
C LEU A 103 10.94 6.88 -2.68
N ILE A 104 9.92 6.03 -2.52
CA ILE A 104 10.07 4.58 -2.38
C ILE A 104 10.58 3.96 -3.69
N THR A 105 9.94 4.29 -4.82
CA THR A 105 10.33 3.75 -6.14
C THR A 105 11.75 4.19 -6.55
N THR A 106 12.17 5.39 -6.17
CA THR A 106 13.53 5.90 -6.44
C THR A 106 14.57 5.37 -5.42
N SER A 107 14.16 4.50 -4.49
CA SER A 107 15.02 3.95 -3.42
C SER A 107 15.65 5.01 -2.51
N LEU A 108 15.10 6.23 -2.47
CA LEU A 108 15.51 7.29 -1.53
C LEU A 108 15.03 6.97 -0.11
N ILE A 109 13.91 6.26 0.01
CA ILE A 109 13.46 5.62 1.24
C ILE A 109 13.65 4.11 1.04
N LYS A 110 14.47 3.49 1.90
CA LYS A 110 14.74 2.05 1.82
C LYS A 110 13.46 1.26 2.12
N PRO A 111 12.94 0.46 1.17
CA PRO A 111 11.83 -0.44 1.44
C PRO A 111 12.31 -1.49 2.46
N GLY A 112 11.57 -1.67 3.57
CA GLY A 112 11.87 -2.70 4.57
C GLY A 112 12.73 -2.26 5.77
N SER A 113 12.92 -0.96 6.01
CA SER A 113 13.43 -0.52 7.32
C SER A 113 12.46 -0.95 8.44
N LYS A 114 13.00 -1.39 9.59
CA LYS A 114 12.19 -1.76 10.77
C LYS A 114 11.37 -0.57 11.29
N GLU A 115 11.79 0.66 10.95
CA GLU A 115 11.09 1.89 11.31
C GLU A 115 10.66 2.66 10.05
N PRO A 116 9.39 3.09 9.96
CA PRO A 116 8.93 3.94 8.87
C PRO A 116 9.65 5.30 8.88
N ASN A 117 9.92 5.84 7.68
CA ASN A 117 10.48 7.18 7.55
C ASN A 117 9.45 8.23 8.01
N PRO A 118 9.86 9.31 8.71
CA PRO A 118 8.95 10.38 9.14
C PRO A 118 8.01 10.92 8.04
N PHE A 119 8.49 10.97 6.79
CA PHE A 119 7.67 11.43 5.65
C PHE A 119 6.46 10.53 5.37
N GLN A 120 6.56 9.22 5.66
CA GLN A 120 5.48 8.25 5.42
C GLN A 120 4.25 8.49 6.32
N TYR A 121 4.39 9.29 7.39
CA TYR A 121 3.27 9.68 8.25
C TYR A 121 2.48 10.87 7.68
N ILE A 122 3.07 11.69 6.80
CA ILE A 122 2.45 12.91 6.30
C ILE A 122 1.17 12.64 5.50
N PRO A 123 1.11 11.66 4.57
CA PRO A 123 -0.12 11.35 3.85
C PRO A 123 -1.27 10.95 4.78
N VAL A 124 -0.97 10.11 5.77
CA VAL A 124 -1.96 9.64 6.75
C VAL A 124 -2.42 10.80 7.63
N PHE A 125 -1.51 11.69 8.03
CA PHE A 125 -1.85 12.88 8.80
C PHE A 125 -2.86 13.78 8.07
N PHE A 126 -2.60 14.11 6.79
CA PHE A 126 -3.53 14.92 6.01
C PHE A 126 -4.86 14.20 5.73
N LEU A 127 -4.85 12.87 5.59
CA LEU A 127 -6.06 12.08 5.47
C LEU A 127 -6.90 12.13 6.76
N CYS A 128 -6.25 12.01 7.94
CA CYS A 128 -6.90 12.21 9.23
C CYS A 128 -7.47 13.63 9.35
N HIS A 129 -6.71 14.65 8.97
CA HIS A 129 -7.18 16.04 8.99
C HIS A 129 -8.42 16.23 8.10
N SER A 130 -8.38 15.67 6.89
CA SER A 130 -9.51 15.72 5.96
C SER A 130 -10.75 15.06 6.56
N GLY A 131 -10.61 13.88 7.19
CA GLY A 131 -11.70 13.22 7.89
C GLY A 131 -12.26 14.04 9.07
N MET A 132 -11.39 14.68 9.86
CA MET A 132 -11.81 15.56 10.95
C MET A 132 -12.59 16.77 10.43
N ALA A 133 -12.09 17.44 9.39
CA ALA A 133 -12.77 18.58 8.76
C ALA A 133 -14.12 18.17 8.13
N PHE A 134 -14.21 16.97 7.57
CA PHE A 134 -15.46 16.42 7.04
C PHE A 134 -16.49 16.15 8.14
N MET A 135 -16.09 15.55 9.27
CA MET A 135 -17.03 15.37 10.40
C MET A 135 -17.44 16.70 11.04
N ALA A 136 -16.52 17.68 11.06
CA ALA A 136 -16.77 19.01 11.58
C ALA A 136 -17.70 19.85 10.69
N SER A 137 -17.95 19.46 9.45
CA SER A 137 -18.80 20.22 8.51
C SER A 137 -20.29 19.90 8.64
N ASN A 138 -20.71 19.15 9.66
CA ASN A 138 -22.14 18.93 9.93
C ASN A 138 -22.84 20.24 10.31
N ARG A 139 -24.14 20.32 9.96
CA ARG A 139 -24.93 21.54 10.02
C ARG A 139 -24.99 22.13 11.43
N GLU A 140 -25.11 21.28 12.44
CA GLU A 140 -25.23 21.68 13.84
C GLU A 140 -23.93 22.30 14.37
N ASN A 141 -22.78 21.70 14.06
CA ASN A 141 -21.49 22.23 14.48
C ASN A 141 -21.17 23.55 13.75
N VAL A 142 -21.38 23.59 12.43
CA VAL A 142 -21.18 24.81 11.65
C VAL A 142 -22.06 25.95 12.16
N ALA A 143 -23.33 25.68 12.44
CA ALA A 143 -24.24 26.68 13.01
C ALA A 143 -23.79 27.16 14.40
N ALA A 144 -23.33 26.25 15.26
CA ALA A 144 -22.81 26.60 16.58
C ALA A 144 -21.56 27.50 16.47
N MET A 145 -20.59 27.14 15.64
CA MET A 145 -19.37 27.92 15.45
C MET A 145 -19.65 29.30 14.83
N ALA A 146 -20.57 29.37 13.86
CA ALA A 146 -21.01 30.62 13.28
C ALA A 146 -21.71 31.54 14.30
N SER A 147 -22.50 30.98 15.23
CA SER A 147 -23.17 31.76 16.28
C SER A 147 -22.22 32.38 17.30
N ILE A 148 -21.06 31.75 17.53
CA ILE A 148 -19.99 32.25 18.40
C ILE A 148 -19.18 33.35 17.67
N GLY A 149 -19.28 33.43 16.34
CA GLY A 149 -18.52 34.38 15.52
C GLY A 149 -17.07 33.96 15.27
N ILE A 150 -16.78 32.66 15.32
CA ILE A 150 -15.46 32.11 15.01
C ILE A 150 -15.21 32.21 13.50
N ASP A 151 -14.04 32.70 13.10
CA ASP A 151 -13.62 32.75 11.71
C ASP A 151 -13.08 31.40 11.21
N ILE A 152 -12.98 31.23 9.89
CA ILE A 152 -12.49 29.99 9.29
C ILE A 152 -11.06 29.65 9.72
N GLY A 153 -10.20 30.64 9.95
CA GLY A 153 -8.81 30.43 10.36
C GLY A 153 -8.74 29.79 11.75
N THR A 154 -9.43 30.39 12.72
CA THR A 154 -9.53 29.84 14.09
C THR A 154 -10.16 28.46 14.11
N PHE A 155 -11.25 28.27 13.35
CA PHE A 155 -11.88 26.95 13.20
C PHE A 155 -10.89 25.91 12.67
N SER A 156 -10.18 26.24 11.58
CA SER A 156 -9.24 25.32 10.92
C SER A 156 -8.05 24.96 11.81
N LEU A 157 -7.46 25.94 12.50
CA LEU A 157 -6.35 25.71 13.43
C LEU A 157 -6.77 24.86 14.64
N GLY A 158 -8.01 25.05 15.13
CA GLY A 158 -8.59 24.23 16.19
C GLY A 158 -8.67 22.76 15.78
N TYR A 159 -9.27 22.47 14.62
CA TYR A 159 -9.39 21.09 14.12
C TYR A 159 -8.05 20.47 13.71
N LEU A 160 -7.11 21.28 13.22
CA LEU A 160 -5.73 20.83 12.99
C LEU A 160 -5.04 20.42 14.30
N SER A 161 -5.24 21.18 15.37
CA SER A 161 -4.72 20.86 16.70
C SER A 161 -5.30 19.55 17.25
N ILE A 162 -6.62 19.35 17.09
CA ILE A 162 -7.28 18.09 17.45
C ILE A 162 -6.71 16.93 16.62
N THR A 163 -6.46 17.16 15.33
CA THR A 163 -5.84 16.15 14.45
C THR A 163 -4.44 15.78 14.93
N PHE A 164 -3.61 16.75 15.32
CA PHE A 164 -2.29 16.47 15.92
C PHE A 164 -2.39 15.64 17.19
N LEU A 165 -3.34 15.94 18.08
CA LEU A 165 -3.54 15.15 19.30
C LEU A 165 -3.99 13.72 19.00
N LEU A 166 -4.91 13.54 18.04
CA LEU A 166 -5.37 12.22 17.63
C LEU A 166 -4.25 11.41 16.99
N PHE A 167 -3.46 12.04 16.12
CA PHE A 167 -2.32 11.40 15.48
C PHE A 167 -1.23 11.03 16.50
N PHE A 168 -0.95 11.93 17.45
CA PHE A 168 -0.06 11.67 18.59
C PHE A 168 -0.56 10.50 19.42
N TYR A 169 -1.85 10.46 19.76
CA TYR A 169 -2.45 9.39 20.54
C TYR A 169 -2.32 8.04 19.83
N ALA A 170 -2.66 7.96 18.53
CA ALA A 170 -2.52 6.74 17.74
C ALA A 170 -1.05 6.29 17.65
N TYR A 171 -0.13 7.22 17.37
CA TYR A 171 1.29 6.92 17.32
C TYR A 171 1.82 6.43 18.67
N PHE A 172 1.45 7.10 19.76
CA PHE A 172 1.82 6.70 21.12
C PHE A 172 1.33 5.28 21.44
N LEU A 173 0.07 4.95 21.13
CA LEU A 173 -0.46 3.61 21.36
C LEU A 173 0.28 2.53 20.56
N MET A 174 0.61 2.80 19.29
CA MET A 174 1.37 1.86 18.46
C MET A 174 2.77 1.62 19.02
N GLN A 175 3.47 2.67 19.46
CA GLN A 175 4.79 2.54 20.09
C GLN A 175 4.70 1.82 21.45
N LEU A 176 3.70 2.15 22.26
CA LEU A 176 3.46 1.48 23.54
C LEU A 176 3.21 -0.03 23.35
N PHE A 177 2.37 -0.39 22.38
CA PHE A 177 2.10 -1.78 22.02
C PHE A 177 3.37 -2.50 21.57
N ALA A 178 4.17 -1.88 20.69
CA ALA A 178 5.42 -2.45 20.21
C ALA A 178 6.44 -2.68 21.35
N GLU A 179 6.56 -1.74 22.28
CA GLU A 179 7.48 -1.88 23.42
C GLU A 179 7.01 -2.93 24.45
N LEU A 180 5.70 -2.97 24.74
CA LEU A 180 5.14 -4.01 25.62
C LEU A 180 5.30 -5.40 25.02
N GLY A 181 5.13 -5.55 23.70
CA GLY A 181 5.36 -6.80 22.98
C GLY A 181 6.81 -7.30 23.09
N LYS A 182 7.80 -6.39 22.97
CA LYS A 182 9.23 -6.72 23.16
C LYS A 182 9.53 -7.15 24.59
N SER A 183 8.92 -6.51 25.59
CA SER A 183 9.11 -6.82 27.01
C SER A 183 8.63 -8.24 27.35
N ASN A 184 7.46 -8.64 26.87
CA ASN A 184 6.93 -9.99 27.08
C ASN A 184 7.80 -11.08 26.45
N SER A 185 8.36 -10.84 25.27
CA SER A 185 9.26 -11.78 24.59
C SER A 185 10.57 -12.00 25.38
N LYS A 186 11.16 -10.95 25.97
CA LYS A 186 12.38 -11.06 26.78
C LYS A 186 12.20 -11.84 28.08
N ASN A 187 11.00 -11.83 28.65
CA ASN A 187 10.69 -12.50 29.92
C ASN A 187 10.25 -13.97 29.73
N MET A 188 10.13 -14.44 28.49
CA MET A 188 9.82 -15.84 28.19
C MET A 188 11.10 -16.60 27.92
N SER A 189 11.85 -16.89 28.98
CA SER A 189 12.85 -17.97 28.94
C SER A 189 12.11 -19.28 28.68
N LEU A 190 12.36 -19.90 27.53
CA LEU A 190 11.84 -21.23 27.21
C LEU A 190 12.18 -22.20 28.35
N PRO A 191 11.23 -23.03 28.83
CA PRO A 191 11.58 -24.16 29.69
C PRO A 191 12.54 -25.05 28.91
N THR A 192 13.79 -25.12 29.34
CA THR A 192 14.72 -26.12 28.80
C THR A 192 14.28 -27.46 29.41
N ALA A 193 13.66 -28.31 28.60
CA ALA A 193 13.41 -29.68 29.03
C ALA A 193 14.77 -30.38 29.20
N ASP A 194 14.90 -31.17 30.25
CA ASP A 194 16.11 -31.93 30.64
C ASP A 194 16.50 -33.02 29.62
N ASP A 195 15.80 -33.12 28.48
CA ASP A 195 16.06 -34.10 27.41
C ASP A 195 16.78 -33.53 26.18
N GLY A 196 17.17 -32.25 26.21
CA GLY A 196 17.90 -31.62 25.10
C GLY A 196 17.04 -31.27 23.88
N THR A 197 15.72 -31.38 23.96
CA THR A 197 14.82 -31.00 22.86
C THR A 197 14.38 -29.54 23.02
N VAL A 198 14.84 -28.68 22.11
CA VAL A 198 14.44 -27.26 22.05
C VAL A 198 13.09 -27.13 21.36
N TYR A 199 12.05 -26.74 22.11
CA TYR A 199 10.76 -26.37 21.52
C TYR A 199 10.87 -24.98 20.87
N HIS A 200 10.88 -24.91 19.54
CA HIS A 200 10.70 -23.66 18.82
C HIS A 200 9.23 -23.24 18.95
N SER A 201 8.98 -22.10 19.61
CA SER A 201 7.67 -21.47 19.53
C SER A 201 7.40 -21.04 18.10
N VAL A 202 6.44 -21.67 17.44
CA VAL A 202 5.92 -21.23 16.13
C VAL A 202 5.19 -19.91 16.37
N GLY A 203 5.94 -18.83 16.27
CA GLY A 203 5.48 -17.48 16.55
C GLY A 203 6.46 -16.46 16.01
N GLN A 204 6.19 -16.03 14.78
CA GLN A 204 6.54 -14.71 14.24
C GLN A 204 8.00 -14.44 13.84
N GLY A 205 8.20 -14.39 12.52
CA GLY A 205 9.26 -13.59 11.88
C GLY A 205 10.65 -14.23 11.87
N VAL A 206 11.03 -14.76 10.71
CA VAL A 206 12.40 -15.19 10.41
C VAL A 206 13.34 -13.99 10.54
N ASP A 207 14.10 -13.90 11.63
CA ASP A 207 15.33 -13.11 11.70
C ASP A 207 16.43 -13.94 11.03
N GLU A 208 16.72 -13.67 9.74
CA GLU A 208 17.97 -14.14 9.11
C GLU A 208 19.15 -13.35 9.70
N GLN A 209 19.75 -13.89 10.75
CA GLN A 209 21.10 -13.49 11.14
C GLN A 209 22.11 -14.11 10.17
N HIS A 210 22.66 -13.28 9.30
CA HIS A 210 23.81 -13.61 8.46
C HIS A 210 25.04 -13.87 9.34
N VAL A 211 25.26 -15.12 9.71
CA VAL A 211 26.49 -15.57 10.37
C VAL A 211 27.53 -15.83 9.28
N THR A 212 28.49 -14.93 9.14
CA THR A 212 29.71 -15.19 8.37
C THR A 212 30.56 -16.20 9.12
N ASN A 213 30.72 -17.41 8.59
CA ASN A 213 31.87 -18.25 8.90
C ASN A 213 32.26 -19.10 7.69
N VAL A 214 33.58 -19.15 7.52
CA VAL A 214 34.37 -19.66 6.41
C VAL A 214 34.40 -21.20 6.41
N ASP A 215 34.39 -21.76 5.19
CA ASP A 215 34.78 -23.11 4.74
C ASP A 215 34.32 -24.34 5.56
N MET A 216 33.36 -25.09 4.99
CA MET A 216 33.45 -26.55 4.86
C MET A 216 32.56 -27.02 3.70
N ALA A 217 33.16 -27.73 2.76
CA ALA A 217 32.50 -28.42 1.66
C ALA A 217 31.74 -29.68 2.15
N GLU A 218 30.80 -30.13 1.32
CA GLU A 218 30.23 -31.49 1.23
C GLU A 218 28.74 -31.68 1.62
N THR A 219 27.91 -31.56 0.58
CA THR A 219 26.79 -32.46 0.19
C THR A 219 25.90 -33.09 1.28
N VAL A 220 24.70 -32.54 1.51
CA VAL A 220 23.49 -33.32 1.87
C VAL A 220 22.23 -32.74 1.20
N HIS A 221 21.42 -33.65 0.70
CA HIS A 221 20.24 -33.55 -0.17
C HIS A 221 19.14 -32.55 0.28
N SER A 222 18.71 -31.71 -0.67
CA SER A 222 17.48 -30.92 -0.57
C SER A 222 16.25 -31.83 -0.63
N ARG A 223 15.39 -31.78 0.39
CA ARG A 223 14.05 -32.39 0.37
C ARG A 223 13.02 -31.33 0.77
N THR A 224 12.49 -30.64 -0.23
CA THR A 224 11.34 -29.74 -0.10
C THR A 224 10.09 -30.58 0.18
N HIS A 225 9.50 -30.44 1.36
CA HIS A 225 8.19 -31.02 1.67
C HIS A 225 7.09 -30.17 1.04
N VAL A 226 6.39 -30.74 0.06
CA VAL A 226 5.15 -30.23 -0.52
C VAL A 226 4.01 -30.94 0.23
N ILE A 227 3.14 -30.18 0.91
CA ILE A 227 1.93 -30.69 1.55
C ILE A 227 0.75 -30.02 0.85
N PHE A 228 0.16 -30.74 -0.10
CA PHE A 228 -1.24 -30.62 -0.54
C PHE A 228 -1.57 -31.95 -1.25
N ASP A 229 -2.03 -32.94 -0.48
CA ASP A 229 -2.76 -34.07 -1.04
C ASP A 229 -4.17 -33.58 -1.37
N ALA A 230 -4.55 -33.78 -2.63
CA ALA A 230 -5.91 -33.62 -3.12
C ALA A 230 -6.61 -34.97 -2.95
N ASP A 231 -7.74 -34.98 -2.26
CA ASP A 231 -8.55 -36.17 -2.06
C ASP A 231 -9.11 -36.67 -3.42
N ASP A 232 -8.87 -37.95 -3.67
CA ASP A 232 -9.39 -38.73 -4.79
C ASP A 232 -10.91 -38.98 -4.62
N GLU A 233 -11.72 -38.57 -5.61
CA GLU A 233 -13.04 -39.18 -5.82
C GLU A 233 -13.03 -40.05 -7.08
N GLU A 234 -13.29 -41.33 -6.82
CA GLU A 234 -13.46 -42.45 -7.73
C GLU A 234 -14.72 -42.28 -8.60
N TYR A 235 -14.57 -42.29 -9.92
CA TYR A 235 -15.69 -42.50 -10.86
C TYR A 235 -15.32 -43.56 -11.89
N VAL A 236 -16.02 -44.69 -11.82
CA VAL A 236 -15.92 -45.83 -12.73
C VAL A 236 -16.98 -45.68 -13.83
N GLY A 237 -16.62 -45.94 -15.09
CA GLY A 237 -17.58 -46.05 -16.18
C GLY A 237 -16.96 -46.24 -17.58
N ASP A 238 -16.74 -47.51 -17.93
CA ASP A 238 -16.82 -48.23 -19.22
C ASP A 238 -16.52 -47.60 -20.60
N ASP A 239 -15.60 -48.32 -21.27
CA ASP A 239 -15.62 -48.92 -22.62
C ASP A 239 -15.53 -48.12 -23.95
N ASP A 240 -14.60 -48.65 -24.78
CA ASP A 240 -14.39 -48.61 -26.24
C ASP A 240 -14.13 -47.23 -26.87
N ASP A 241 -13.23 -47.03 -27.85
CA ASP A 241 -12.74 -47.86 -28.94
C ASP A 241 -11.39 -47.32 -29.49
N GLY A 242 -10.55 -48.21 -30.03
CA GLY A 242 -9.21 -47.89 -30.53
C GLY A 242 -9.15 -47.48 -32.00
N TYR A 243 -8.11 -46.73 -32.38
CA TYR A 243 -7.51 -46.78 -33.73
C TYR A 243 -6.02 -46.40 -33.71
N GLU A 244 -5.33 -47.06 -34.64
CA GLU A 244 -3.90 -47.30 -34.81
C GLU A 244 -3.02 -46.12 -35.28
N ASN A 245 -1.81 -46.04 -34.69
CA ASN A 245 -0.48 -46.21 -35.30
C ASN A 245 0.24 -45.08 -36.10
N ASN A 246 1.57 -45.19 -36.04
CA ASN A 246 2.70 -44.46 -36.66
C ASN A 246 3.16 -43.20 -35.91
N GLY A 247 4.34 -43.14 -35.28
CA GLY A 247 5.60 -43.85 -35.50
C GLY A 247 6.63 -42.88 -36.09
N PHE A 248 7.59 -42.41 -35.29
CA PHE A 248 8.99 -42.29 -35.72
C PHE A 248 9.93 -41.99 -34.54
N ALA A 249 11.12 -42.59 -34.64
CA ALA A 249 12.03 -42.91 -33.56
C ALA A 249 13.01 -41.81 -33.15
N ARG A 250 13.39 -41.91 -31.87
CA ARG A 250 14.68 -41.60 -31.21
C ARG A 250 15.87 -41.21 -32.09
N HIS A 251 16.64 -40.22 -31.62
CA HIS A 251 18.10 -40.37 -31.52
C HIS A 251 18.71 -39.53 -30.38
N THR A 252 19.45 -40.24 -29.52
CA THR A 252 20.35 -39.78 -28.45
C THR A 252 21.79 -39.58 -28.96
N ALA A 253 22.61 -38.92 -28.12
CA ALA A 253 24.07 -38.69 -28.14
C ALA A 253 24.47 -37.26 -28.57
N GLY A 254 25.38 -36.51 -27.92
CA GLY A 254 26.33 -36.78 -26.84
C GLY A 254 27.65 -36.03 -27.11
N ILE A 255 28.08 -35.20 -26.15
CA ILE A 255 29.48 -34.84 -25.80
C ILE A 255 30.32 -33.99 -26.81
N ARG A 256 30.74 -32.77 -26.41
CA ARG A 256 32.12 -32.34 -26.02
C ARG A 256 32.26 -30.81 -25.98
N GLY A 257 32.91 -30.28 -24.95
CA GLY A 257 32.99 -28.85 -24.67
C GLY A 257 34.06 -28.06 -25.43
N ARG A 258 34.02 -26.73 -25.26
CA ARG A 258 35.18 -25.85 -25.45
C ARG A 258 35.08 -24.61 -24.58
N ASN A 259 36.16 -24.39 -23.85
CA ASN A 259 36.47 -23.30 -22.95
C ASN A 259 37.04 -22.14 -23.77
N THR A 260 36.52 -20.92 -23.65
CA THR A 260 37.23 -19.69 -24.07
C THR A 260 36.88 -18.57 -23.10
N GLY A 261 37.83 -18.24 -22.23
CA GLY A 261 37.77 -17.07 -21.39
C GLY A 261 38.12 -15.80 -22.16
N TYR A 262 37.56 -14.67 -21.73
CA TYR A 262 38.11 -13.35 -22.00
C TYR A 262 38.16 -12.57 -20.69
N ASN A 263 39.38 -12.14 -20.38
CA ASN A 263 39.82 -11.40 -19.21
C ASN A 263 40.16 -10.00 -19.74
N VAL A 264 39.57 -8.93 -19.21
CA VAL A 264 40.03 -7.56 -19.48
C VAL A 264 39.98 -6.75 -18.19
N SER A 265 41.17 -6.33 -17.77
CA SER A 265 41.49 -5.52 -16.59
C SER A 265 41.37 -4.00 -16.86
N PRO A 266 41.45 -3.13 -15.83
CA PRO A 266 40.79 -1.83 -15.79
C PRO A 266 41.63 -0.68 -16.36
N ARG A 267 40.97 0.33 -16.93
CA ARG A 267 41.64 1.54 -17.46
C ARG A 267 41.55 2.69 -16.47
N ALA A 268 42.73 3.20 -16.13
CA ALA A 268 42.99 4.31 -15.23
C ALA A 268 42.58 5.68 -15.79
N SER A 269 42.43 6.59 -14.82
CA SER A 269 42.14 8.02 -14.84
C SER A 269 42.98 8.84 -15.82
N ALA A 270 42.36 9.84 -16.46
CA ALA A 270 43.04 11.00 -17.01
C ALA A 270 42.18 12.24 -16.75
N GLU A 271 42.73 13.12 -15.91
CA GLU A 271 42.24 14.47 -15.61
C GLU A 271 42.24 15.33 -16.89
N ILE A 272 41.21 16.16 -17.06
CA ILE A 272 41.21 17.26 -18.02
C ILE A 272 41.14 18.55 -17.21
N GLU A 273 42.27 19.24 -17.20
CA GLU A 273 42.55 20.54 -16.59
C GLU A 273 41.80 21.65 -17.36
N MET A 274 40.96 22.43 -16.68
CA MET A 274 40.38 23.67 -17.20
C MET A 274 41.25 24.86 -16.82
N SER A 275 41.76 25.60 -17.80
CA SER A 275 42.40 26.91 -17.62
C SER A 275 41.40 28.06 -17.83
N PRO A 276 41.59 29.23 -17.20
CA PRO A 276 40.51 30.19 -16.98
C PRO A 276 40.37 31.31 -18.03
N ILE A 277 39.19 31.91 -18.00
CA ILE A 277 38.66 33.03 -18.80
C ILE A 277 39.45 34.33 -18.56
N ARG A 278 39.75 35.08 -19.65
CA ARG A 278 39.90 36.55 -19.66
C ARG A 278 39.48 37.12 -21.02
N GLY A 279 38.74 38.24 -20.99
CA GLY A 279 38.40 39.08 -22.13
C GLY A 279 36.98 39.60 -22.06
#